data_AF-A0A936YFR1-F1
#
_entry.id   AF-A0A936YFR1-F1
#
_cell.length_a   1.000
_cell.length_b   1.000
_cell.length_c   1.000
_cell.angle_alpha   90.00
_cell.angle_beta   90.00
_cell.angle_gamma   90.00
#
_symmetry.space_group_name_H-M   'P 1'
#
loop_
_entity.id
_entity.type
_entity.pdbx_description
1 polymer ?
#
loop_
_entity_poly.entity_id
_entity_poly.type
_entity_poly.pdbx_seq_one_letter_code
_entity_poly.pdbx_strand_id
1 'polypeptide(L)'
;MTNQSLTLRSETANKSHRWSIRKFKKFVVNYCSSWLMGGIVSMSLVNMALAAPTGGQVVSGNATITQDGKSTVIDQSSQVAKIDWTSFSTQTDESVTFNQNNSSSIAINEVIGGVPSFLMGSLTANGRVFIINQAGIVFGKDSRVNVGSLLATTSALTSLDETTGQMTFASDTGG
;
A
#
# COMPACT_ATOMS: atom_id res chain seq x y z
N MET A 1 39.53 -49.90 -56.38
CA MET A 1 40.89 -49.59 -56.85
C MET A 1 41.23 -48.19 -56.33
N THR A 2 42.01 -48.04 -55.25
CA THR A 2 43.48 -47.79 -55.28
C THR A 2 43.74 -46.35 -55.76
N ASN A 3 44.45 -45.39 -55.15
CA ASN A 3 45.45 -45.26 -54.07
C ASN A 3 45.58 -43.74 -53.73
N GLN A 4 45.73 -43.31 -52.46
CA GLN A 4 46.97 -42.91 -51.73
C GLN A 4 47.73 -41.63 -52.19
N SER A 5 47.86 -40.64 -51.27
CA SER A 5 49.09 -39.87 -50.88
C SER A 5 48.70 -38.67 -49.96
N LEU A 6 49.09 -38.57 -48.66
CA LEU A 6 50.37 -38.20 -48.01
C LEU A 6 50.86 -36.77 -48.37
N THR A 7 51.28 -35.83 -47.49
CA THR A 7 51.29 -35.59 -46.03
C THR A 7 51.69 -34.10 -45.89
N LEU A 8 51.16 -33.31 -44.94
CA LEU A 8 51.86 -32.10 -44.46
C LEU A 8 51.72 -31.92 -42.94
N ARG A 9 52.85 -31.46 -42.41
CA ARG A 9 53.39 -31.45 -41.04
C ARG A 9 52.91 -30.25 -40.20
N SER A 10 52.72 -30.45 -38.89
CA SER A 10 53.05 -29.54 -37.76
C SER A 10 52.51 -30.19 -36.47
N GLU A 11 53.34 -30.77 -35.60
CA GLU A 11 54.17 -30.20 -34.53
C GLU A 11 53.42 -29.47 -33.40
N THR A 12 53.55 -30.08 -32.20
CA THR A 12 53.33 -29.58 -30.83
C THR A 12 51.89 -29.29 -30.37
N ALA A 13 51.45 -29.99 -29.32
CA ALA A 13 51.65 -29.54 -27.94
C ALA A 13 50.80 -30.37 -26.96
N ASN A 14 51.53 -31.07 -26.09
CA ASN A 14 51.09 -31.62 -24.82
C ASN A 14 50.35 -30.55 -23.97
N LYS A 15 49.14 -30.89 -23.48
CA LYS A 15 48.67 -30.54 -22.13
C LYS A 15 47.39 -31.30 -21.79
N SER A 16 47.56 -32.35 -21.00
CA SER A 16 46.48 -33.16 -20.42
C SER A 16 45.77 -32.39 -19.29
N HIS A 17 44.68 -31.70 -19.63
CA HIS A 17 43.77 -31.15 -18.63
C HIS A 17 42.80 -32.23 -18.13
N ARG A 18 43.24 -32.94 -17.09
CA ARG A 18 42.45 -33.90 -16.32
C ARG A 18 41.33 -33.14 -15.58
N TRP A 19 40.09 -33.24 -16.07
CA TRP A 19 38.91 -32.79 -15.33
C TRP A 19 38.50 -33.86 -14.31
N SER A 20 38.63 -33.53 -13.03
CA SER A 20 38.17 -34.36 -11.91
C SER A 20 36.74 -33.94 -11.54
N ILE A 21 35.79 -34.85 -11.76
CA ILE A 21 34.41 -34.72 -11.30
C ILE A 21 34.40 -34.98 -9.79
N ARG A 22 34.24 -33.92 -8.98
CA ARG A 22 33.98 -34.06 -7.54
C ARG A 22 32.47 -34.23 -7.32
N LYS A 23 32.03 -35.46 -7.07
CA LYS A 23 30.69 -35.74 -6.51
C LYS A 23 30.68 -35.25 -5.04
N PHE A 24 30.11 -34.07 -4.79
CA PHE A 24 29.95 -33.58 -3.41
C PHE A 24 28.64 -34.11 -2.82
N LYS A 25 28.77 -34.79 -1.69
CA LYS A 25 27.75 -35.58 -1.00
C LYS A 25 26.66 -34.69 -0.40
N LYS A 26 25.44 -35.20 -0.37
CA LYS A 26 24.23 -34.61 0.23
C LYS A 26 24.51 -34.17 1.67
N PHE A 27 24.33 -32.88 1.96
CA PHE A 27 24.40 -32.32 3.31
C PHE A 27 23.03 -32.51 3.98
N VAL A 28 22.97 -33.43 4.93
CA VAL A 28 21.79 -33.70 5.74
C VAL A 28 21.66 -32.58 6.78
N VAL A 29 20.54 -31.85 6.72
CA VAL A 29 20.14 -30.86 7.74
C VAL A 29 19.78 -31.64 9.00
N ASN A 30 20.55 -31.41 10.08
CA ASN A 30 20.33 -32.04 11.38
C ASN A 30 19.94 -30.96 12.38
N TYR A 31 18.71 -31.05 12.91
CA TYR A 31 18.20 -30.19 13.99
C TYR A 31 18.82 -30.61 15.31
N CYS A 32 19.42 -29.67 16.06
CA CYS A 32 19.85 -29.88 17.44
C CYS A 32 19.01 -28.99 18.35
N SER A 33 18.23 -29.63 19.20
CA SER A 33 17.31 -29.06 20.17
C SER A 33 18.02 -28.64 21.47
N SER A 34 17.71 -27.41 21.92
CA SER A 34 17.65 -26.94 23.33
C SER A 34 18.95 -26.70 24.10
N TRP A 35 19.11 -25.73 25.02
CA TRP A 35 18.46 -24.47 25.47
C TRP A 35 19.43 -23.88 26.55
N LEU A 36 19.40 -22.55 26.80
CA LEU A 36 19.61 -21.85 28.10
C LEU A 36 20.63 -20.68 28.18
N MET A 37 20.06 -19.55 28.64
CA MET A 37 20.58 -18.36 29.34
C MET A 37 21.18 -17.19 28.54
N GLY A 38 20.48 -16.05 28.65
CA GLY A 38 21.17 -14.80 28.99
C GLY A 38 20.99 -13.63 28.03
N GLY A 39 19.76 -13.28 27.66
CA GLY A 39 19.52 -12.00 26.99
C GLY A 39 18.04 -11.74 26.81
N ILE A 40 17.41 -11.11 27.80
CA ILE A 40 16.20 -10.33 27.52
C ILE A 40 16.70 -9.15 26.68
N VAL A 41 16.68 -9.32 25.37
CA VAL A 41 16.63 -8.16 24.47
C VAL A 41 15.26 -7.57 24.72
N SER A 42 15.21 -6.55 25.58
CA SER A 42 14.04 -5.68 25.67
C SER A 42 13.86 -5.06 24.31
N MET A 43 12.98 -5.67 23.52
CA MET A 43 12.50 -5.13 22.26
C MET A 43 11.65 -3.92 22.66
N SER A 44 12.29 -2.77 22.79
CA SER A 44 11.60 -1.50 22.97
C SER A 44 10.63 -1.39 21.79
N LEU A 45 9.35 -1.54 22.06
CA LEU A 45 8.30 -1.16 21.13
C LEU A 45 8.46 0.35 20.96
N VAL A 46 9.17 0.74 19.90
CA VAL A 46 9.09 2.10 19.41
C VAL A 46 7.66 2.22 18.91
N ASN A 47 6.77 2.78 19.74
CA ASN A 47 5.48 3.23 19.28
C ASN A 47 5.78 4.37 18.30
N MET A 48 6.08 4.03 17.05
CA MET A 48 5.86 4.98 15.96
C MET A 48 4.37 5.26 16.03
N ALA A 49 4.02 6.45 16.52
CA ALA A 49 2.68 6.97 16.37
C ALA A 49 2.44 7.06 14.85
N LEU A 50 1.87 5.98 14.29
CA LEU A 50 1.43 5.91 12.91
C LEU A 50 0.21 6.80 12.83
N ALA A 51 0.41 8.01 12.37
CA ALA A 51 -0.61 9.03 12.49
C ALA A 51 -1.22 9.45 11.15
N ALA A 52 -0.71 8.90 10.04
CA ALA A 52 -1.31 8.92 8.72
C ALA A 52 -2.53 7.97 8.63
N PRO A 53 -3.36 8.08 7.57
CA PRO A 53 -4.41 7.09 7.31
C PRO A 53 -3.83 5.68 7.22
N THR A 54 -4.53 4.68 7.74
CA THR A 54 -4.03 3.29 7.80
C THR A 54 -5.06 2.29 7.33
N GLY A 55 -4.57 1.18 6.77
CA GLY A 55 -5.41 0.07 6.31
C GLY A 55 -6.24 0.42 5.08
N GLY A 56 -5.80 1.38 4.25
CA GLY A 56 -6.51 1.77 3.03
C GLY A 56 -6.57 0.62 2.03
N GLN A 57 -7.78 0.27 1.58
CA GLN A 57 -8.06 -0.75 0.57
C GLN A 57 -9.02 -0.17 -0.47
N VAL A 58 -8.63 -0.18 -1.73
CA VAL A 58 -9.51 0.25 -2.83
C VAL A 58 -10.50 -0.87 -3.10
N VAL A 59 -11.76 -0.65 -2.72
CA VAL A 59 -12.82 -1.65 -2.87
C VAL A 59 -13.56 -1.52 -4.20
N SER A 60 -13.55 -0.32 -4.79
CA SER A 60 -14.06 -0.12 -6.15
C SER A 60 -13.50 1.12 -6.84
N GLY A 61 -13.66 1.17 -8.16
CA GLY A 61 -12.93 2.08 -9.03
C GLY A 61 -11.44 1.71 -9.17
N ASN A 62 -10.63 2.68 -9.57
CA ASN A 62 -9.20 2.53 -9.76
C ASN A 62 -8.47 3.69 -9.10
N ALA A 63 -7.74 3.36 -8.04
CA ALA A 63 -6.82 4.25 -7.36
C ALA A 63 -5.62 3.48 -6.82
N THR A 64 -4.51 4.17 -6.61
CA THR A 64 -3.33 3.65 -5.92
C THR A 64 -2.99 4.52 -4.74
N ILE A 65 -2.67 3.90 -3.60
CA ILE A 65 -2.32 4.58 -2.36
C ILE A 65 -0.83 4.42 -2.13
N THR A 66 -0.12 5.53 -2.03
CA THR A 66 1.32 5.57 -1.73
C THR A 66 1.54 6.38 -0.46
N GLN A 67 2.34 5.86 0.46
CA GLN A 67 2.70 6.56 1.69
C GLN A 67 4.21 6.72 1.77
N ASP A 68 4.66 7.96 1.98
CA ASP A 68 6.06 8.32 2.19
C ASP A 68 6.15 9.26 3.40
N GLY A 69 6.58 8.69 4.54
CA GLY A 69 6.65 9.39 5.82
C GLY A 69 5.29 9.97 6.22
N LYS A 70 5.20 11.31 6.21
CA LYS A 70 4.02 12.09 6.62
C LYS A 70 3.07 12.41 5.45
N SER A 71 3.40 11.96 4.24
CA SER A 71 2.62 12.19 3.04
C SER A 71 1.91 10.91 2.60
N THR A 72 0.60 11.00 2.39
CA THR A 72 -0.21 9.99 1.72
C THR A 72 -0.69 10.57 0.40
N VAL A 73 -0.38 9.89 -0.70
CA VAL A 73 -0.81 10.27 -2.05
C VAL A 73 -1.75 9.19 -2.58
N ILE A 74 -2.90 9.62 -3.10
CA ILE A 74 -3.93 8.78 -3.66
C ILE A 74 -4.10 9.20 -5.11
N ASP A 75 -3.52 8.41 -6.02
CA ASP A 75 -3.64 8.62 -7.46
C ASP A 75 -4.86 7.85 -7.97
N GLN A 76 -5.92 8.56 -8.32
CA GLN A 76 -7.19 8.01 -8.78
C GLN A 76 -7.36 8.24 -10.28
N SER A 77 -7.54 7.14 -11.03
CA SER A 77 -7.76 7.17 -12.48
C SER A 77 -9.23 6.98 -12.88
N SER A 78 -10.06 6.37 -12.03
CA SER A 78 -11.49 6.22 -12.28
C SER A 78 -12.28 7.48 -11.93
N GLN A 79 -13.48 7.63 -12.52
CA GLN A 79 -14.35 8.77 -12.22
C GLN A 79 -14.87 8.75 -10.77
N VAL A 80 -15.14 7.56 -10.24
CA VAL A 80 -15.49 7.31 -8.83
C VAL A 80 -14.57 6.22 -8.32
N ALA A 81 -14.02 6.40 -7.12
CA ALA A 81 -13.27 5.36 -6.40
C ALA A 81 -13.73 5.31 -4.95
N LYS A 82 -13.89 4.10 -4.42
CA LYS A 82 -14.19 3.88 -3.00
C LYS A 82 -13.03 3.19 -2.33
N ILE A 83 -12.61 3.76 -1.21
CA ILE A 83 -11.48 3.31 -0.41
C ILE A 83 -11.99 3.10 1.01
N ASP A 84 -11.82 1.87 1.49
CA ASP A 84 -12.10 1.51 2.87
C ASP A 84 -10.84 1.67 3.70
N TRP A 85 -10.98 2.26 4.89
CA TRP A 85 -9.88 2.55 5.79
C TRP A 85 -10.14 1.94 7.16
N THR A 86 -9.10 1.35 7.77
CA THR A 86 -9.15 1.02 9.20
C THR A 86 -9.19 2.31 10.03
N SER A 87 -8.40 3.31 9.67
CA SER A 87 -8.46 4.66 10.25
C SER A 87 -8.12 5.70 9.19
N PHE A 88 -8.92 6.76 9.12
CA PHE A 88 -8.64 7.91 8.28
C PHE A 88 -8.46 9.15 9.16
N SER A 89 -7.23 9.34 9.64
CA SER A 89 -6.81 10.47 10.48
C SER A 89 -5.50 11.06 9.96
N THR A 90 -5.21 12.30 10.33
CA THR A 90 -3.94 12.99 10.04
C THR A 90 -3.53 13.83 11.25
N GLN A 91 -2.23 13.92 11.52
CA GLN A 91 -1.64 14.89 12.44
C GLN A 91 -1.36 16.22 11.76
N THR A 92 -1.06 17.24 12.56
CA THR A 92 -0.85 18.62 12.11
C THR A 92 0.19 18.76 10.99
N ASP A 93 1.20 17.89 10.96
CA ASP A 93 2.31 17.89 10.01
C ASP A 93 2.19 16.83 8.91
N GLU A 94 1.03 16.19 8.79
CA GLU A 94 0.73 15.19 7.77
C GLU A 94 -0.15 15.74 6.65
N SER A 95 -0.05 15.10 5.49
CA SER A 95 -0.79 15.49 4.30
C SER A 95 -1.39 14.29 3.59
N VAL A 96 -2.64 14.43 3.15
CA VAL A 96 -3.29 13.52 2.22
C VAL A 96 -3.60 14.28 0.94
N THR A 97 -3.09 13.78 -0.19
CA THR A 97 -3.29 14.39 -1.51
C THR A 97 -4.01 13.41 -2.43
N PHE A 98 -5.12 13.85 -3.01
CA PHE A 98 -5.88 13.10 -4.01
C PHE A 98 -5.59 13.70 -5.39
N ASN A 99 -4.89 12.94 -6.23
CA ASN A 99 -4.68 13.25 -7.65
C ASN A 99 -5.73 12.50 -8.45
N GLN A 100 -6.83 13.17 -8.76
CA GLN A 100 -7.98 12.57 -9.44
C GLN A 100 -7.96 12.88 -10.94
N ASN A 101 -8.60 12.06 -11.76
CA ASN A 101 -8.65 12.21 -13.21
C ASN A 101 -9.13 13.61 -13.67
N ASN A 102 -10.15 14.18 -13.02
CA ASN A 102 -10.62 15.53 -13.27
C ASN A 102 -11.34 16.12 -12.05
N SER A 103 -11.74 17.39 -12.12
CA SER A 103 -12.38 18.12 -11.01
C SER A 103 -13.77 17.61 -10.61
N SER A 104 -14.42 16.81 -11.46
CA SER A 104 -15.70 16.16 -11.15
C SER A 104 -15.54 14.75 -10.61
N SER A 105 -14.34 14.17 -10.58
CA SER A 105 -14.11 12.85 -10.01
C SER A 105 -14.38 12.82 -8.51
N ILE A 106 -14.79 11.67 -7.98
CA ILE A 106 -15.17 11.47 -6.57
C ILE A 106 -14.25 10.41 -5.94
N ALA A 107 -13.61 10.77 -4.82
CA ALA A 107 -12.91 9.84 -3.94
C ALA A 107 -13.75 9.63 -2.67
N ILE A 108 -14.24 8.42 -2.45
CA ILE A 108 -15.04 8.04 -1.29
C ILE A 108 -14.11 7.34 -0.30
N ASN A 109 -14.00 7.88 0.91
CA ASN A 109 -13.18 7.35 1.99
C ASN A 109 -14.11 6.91 3.11
N GLU A 110 -14.30 5.60 3.27
CA GLU A 110 -15.15 5.03 4.32
C GLU A 110 -14.28 4.43 5.43
N VAL A 111 -14.50 4.85 6.67
CA VAL A 111 -13.80 4.30 7.83
C VAL A 111 -14.60 3.14 8.40
N ILE A 112 -14.04 1.94 8.29
CA ILE A 112 -14.65 0.69 8.75
C ILE A 112 -14.07 0.18 10.09
N GLY A 113 -13.00 0.80 10.58
CA GLY A 113 -12.35 0.39 11.83
C GLY A 113 -13.02 0.87 13.12
N GLY A 114 -14.13 1.60 13.04
CA GLY A 114 -14.92 2.01 14.21
C GLY A 114 -14.25 3.06 15.11
N VAL A 115 -13.21 3.76 14.63
CA VAL A 115 -12.53 4.83 15.35
C VAL A 115 -12.84 6.19 14.74
N PRO A 116 -12.97 7.27 15.54
CA PRO A 116 -13.19 8.61 15.00
C PRO A 116 -12.05 9.08 14.10
N SER A 117 -12.39 9.92 13.12
CA SER A 117 -11.44 10.58 12.25
C SER A 117 -10.98 11.91 12.86
N PHE A 118 -9.69 12.04 13.16
CA PHE A 118 -9.07 13.30 13.55
C PHE A 118 -8.24 13.84 12.38
N LEU A 119 -8.75 14.87 11.71
CA LEU A 119 -8.13 15.48 10.55
C LEU A 119 -7.45 16.78 10.97
N MET A 120 -6.22 16.67 11.48
CA MET A 120 -5.46 17.80 12.03
C MET A 120 -4.51 18.42 11.00
N GLY A 121 -4.18 17.68 9.95
CA GLY A 121 -3.23 18.08 8.91
C GLY A 121 -3.86 18.70 7.69
N SER A 122 -3.29 18.38 6.52
CA SER A 122 -3.73 18.91 5.23
C SER A 122 -4.40 17.85 4.35
N LEU A 123 -5.51 18.23 3.74
CA LEU A 123 -6.26 17.44 2.77
C LEU A 123 -6.34 18.25 1.46
N THR A 124 -5.73 17.74 0.39
CA THR A 124 -5.72 18.42 -0.90
C THR A 124 -6.29 17.52 -1.98
N ALA A 125 -7.13 18.05 -2.87
CA ALA A 125 -7.66 17.34 -4.02
C ALA A 125 -7.99 18.28 -5.16
N ASN A 126 -7.79 17.84 -6.40
CA ASN A 126 -8.27 18.57 -7.57
C ASN A 126 -9.76 18.32 -7.87
N GLY A 127 -10.37 17.26 -7.30
CA GLY A 127 -11.79 16.92 -7.44
C GLY A 127 -12.53 16.84 -6.11
N ARG A 128 -13.48 15.92 -6.00
CA ARG A 128 -14.38 15.79 -4.84
C ARG A 128 -13.90 14.69 -3.90
N VAL A 129 -13.95 14.97 -2.60
CA VAL A 129 -13.55 14.02 -1.54
C VAL A 129 -14.69 13.86 -0.56
N PHE A 130 -15.15 12.62 -0.38
CA PHE A 130 -16.18 12.25 0.57
C PHE A 130 -15.56 11.41 1.68
N ILE A 131 -15.88 11.74 2.93
CA ILE A 131 -15.39 11.08 4.13
C ILE A 131 -16.60 10.60 4.92
N ILE A 132 -16.65 9.29 5.16
CA ILE A 132 -17.77 8.60 5.79
C ILE A 132 -17.20 7.90 7.02
N ASN A 133 -17.61 8.33 8.20
CA ASN A 133 -17.17 7.71 9.45
C ASN A 133 -18.26 7.81 10.52
N GLN A 134 -18.90 6.69 10.81
CA GLN A 134 -19.97 6.60 11.80
C GLN A 134 -19.49 6.88 13.23
N ALA A 135 -18.20 6.71 13.52
CA ALA A 135 -17.63 7.02 14.83
C ALA A 135 -17.38 8.53 15.04
N GLY A 136 -17.49 9.35 13.99
CA GLY A 136 -17.32 10.80 14.05
C GLY A 136 -16.14 11.32 13.25
N ILE A 137 -16.21 12.60 12.90
CA ILE A 137 -15.20 13.31 12.11
C ILE A 137 -14.93 14.65 12.78
N VAL A 138 -13.66 14.94 13.08
CA VAL A 138 -13.20 16.19 13.71
C VAL A 138 -12.11 16.82 12.87
N PHE A 139 -12.31 18.08 12.50
CA PHE A 139 -11.29 18.92 11.86
C PHE A 139 -10.57 19.76 12.90
N GLY A 140 -9.24 19.73 12.88
CA GLY A 140 -8.41 20.45 13.84
C GLY A 140 -8.38 21.95 13.57
N LYS A 141 -8.04 22.76 14.58
CA LYS A 141 -7.96 24.22 14.46
C LYS A 141 -7.04 24.72 13.34
N ASP A 142 -5.97 23.95 13.06
CA ASP A 142 -4.96 24.27 12.04
C ASP A 142 -5.12 23.44 10.78
N SER A 143 -6.15 22.58 10.73
CA SER A 143 -6.38 21.71 9.59
C SER A 143 -6.70 22.52 8.33
N ARG A 144 -6.24 22.03 7.19
CA ARG A 144 -6.46 22.69 5.89
C ARG A 144 -7.10 21.72 4.93
N VAL A 145 -8.26 22.10 4.41
CA VAL A 145 -8.97 21.34 3.39
C VAL A 145 -9.07 22.18 2.13
N ASN A 146 -8.37 21.76 1.08
CA ASN A 146 -8.40 22.38 -0.24
C ASN A 146 -8.82 21.34 -1.27
N VAL A 147 -10.12 21.26 -1.53
CA VAL A 147 -10.72 20.26 -2.41
C VAL A 147 -11.78 20.93 -3.28
N GLY A 148 -12.14 20.33 -4.41
CA GLY A 148 -13.23 20.83 -5.25
C GLY A 148 -14.59 20.77 -4.54
N SER A 149 -14.85 19.70 -3.77
CA SER A 149 -15.99 19.61 -2.86
C SER A 149 -15.70 18.62 -1.74
N LEU A 150 -16.19 18.91 -0.53
CA LEU A 150 -16.09 18.03 0.64
C LEU A 150 -17.48 17.57 1.07
N LEU A 151 -17.64 16.27 1.29
CA LEU A 151 -18.73 15.70 2.10
C LEU A 151 -18.08 15.01 3.30
N ALA A 152 -18.47 15.38 4.50
CA ALA A 152 -18.10 14.67 5.72
C ALA A 152 -19.38 14.26 6.44
N THR A 153 -19.59 12.96 6.61
CA THR A 153 -20.83 12.42 7.18
C THR A 153 -20.57 11.29 8.15
N THR A 154 -21.41 11.22 9.18
CA THR A 154 -21.48 10.11 10.13
C THR A 154 -22.55 9.10 9.75
N SER A 155 -23.38 9.38 8.73
CA SER A 155 -24.37 8.41 8.27
C SER A 155 -23.71 7.31 7.44
N ALA A 156 -24.17 6.07 7.63
CA ALA A 156 -23.70 4.91 6.89
C ALA A 156 -24.05 5.02 5.40
N LEU A 157 -23.12 4.64 4.53
CA LEU A 157 -23.38 4.49 3.10
C LEU A 157 -24.14 3.18 2.87
N THR A 158 -25.34 3.24 2.33
CA THR A 158 -26.17 2.05 2.08
C THR A 158 -26.12 1.61 0.62
N SER A 159 -25.90 2.54 -0.30
CA SER A 159 -25.67 2.21 -1.71
C SER A 159 -24.77 3.24 -2.40
N LEU A 160 -24.02 2.76 -3.38
CA LEU A 160 -23.18 3.55 -4.28
C LEU A 160 -23.40 3.06 -5.71
N ASP A 161 -23.79 3.96 -6.61
CA ASP A 161 -23.69 3.76 -8.05
C ASP A 161 -22.39 4.39 -8.54
N GLU A 162 -21.43 3.55 -8.93
CA GLU A 162 -20.10 3.98 -9.38
C GLU A 162 -20.10 4.65 -10.75
N THR A 163 -21.15 4.44 -11.55
CA THR A 163 -21.29 5.03 -12.88
C THR A 163 -21.77 6.46 -12.77
N THR A 164 -22.77 6.70 -11.92
CA THR A 164 -23.39 8.02 -11.76
C THR A 164 -22.78 8.81 -10.59
N GLY A 165 -22.09 8.15 -9.66
CA GLY A 165 -21.67 8.72 -8.38
C GLY A 165 -22.82 8.97 -7.42
N GLN A 166 -24.01 8.40 -7.66
CA GLN A 166 -25.15 8.53 -6.77
C GLN A 166 -24.91 7.70 -5.51
N MET A 167 -25.16 8.31 -4.36
CA MET A 167 -25.00 7.67 -3.05
C MET A 167 -26.30 7.77 -2.27
N THR A 168 -26.63 6.70 -1.56
CA THR A 168 -27.72 6.70 -0.57
C THR A 168 -27.10 6.50 0.80
N PHE A 169 -27.51 7.33 1.74
CA PHE A 169 -27.10 7.24 3.14
C PHE A 169 -28.26 6.73 3.97
N ALA A 170 -27.94 6.08 5.09
CA ALA A 170 -28.94 5.71 6.07
C ALA A 170 -29.67 6.97 6.56
N SER A 171 -31.00 6.94 6.52
CA SER A 171 -31.81 7.93 7.21
C SER A 171 -31.75 7.62 8.70
N ASP A 172 -31.50 8.63 9.52
CA ASP A 172 -31.67 8.49 10.96
C ASP A 172 -33.17 8.31 11.24
N THR A 173 -33.59 7.11 11.64
CA THR A 173 -35.00 6.83 11.99
C THR A 173 -35.40 7.44 13.34
N GLY A 174 -34.54 8.27 13.94
CA GLY A 174 -34.78 8.95 15.21
C GLY A 174 -35.49 10.29 15.04
N GLY A 175 -36.83 10.26 15.13
CA GLY A 175 -37.71 11.41 15.30
C GLY A 175 -39.04 11.00 15.91
#